data_AF-A0A8C4QQ17-F1
#
_entry.id   AF-A0A8C4QQ17-F1
#
_cell.length_a   1.000
_cell.length_b   1.000
_cell.length_c   1.000
_cell.angle_alpha   90.00
_cell.angle_beta   90.00
_cell.angle_gamma   90.00
#
_symmetry.space_group_name_H-M   'P 1'
#
loop_
_entity.id
_entity.type
_entity.pdbx_description
1 polymer ?
#
loop_
_entity_poly.entity_id
_entity_poly.type
_entity_poly.pdbx_seq_one_letter_code
_entity_poly.pdbx_strand_id
1 'polypeptide(L)'
;MSLTWDDMNWIPWDTIAALLGLSIGVWLALLLVFIIVPATFGVSLGVRRLYMKTLLLVFEWATLRIERGIKEQKHRRYRTNLDGIIKKESCNLEDEIVKNRRPGNGESNNSREEFELADVIHFCRRGVESIVDDEVTTRFSAEELESWNLLTRSNNNFQYISLRLTILWGLGVAFRYGFLLPLRLTLAFIGISWLVIGTTSVSYLPDGRVRRSCSELVHLMSMRICSRALTAIITYHNRENIPKKGGICVANHTSPIDTIILANHRCYAMVGQKHGGLLGLIQRSIVKTCPHVFFERSEARDRFLVTQSLVRMLFTLLTG
;
A
#
# COMPACT_ATOMS: atom_id res chain seq x y z
N MET A 1 -23.58 -8.82 -68.11
CA MET A 1 -22.30 -8.27 -67.60
C MET A 1 -22.17 -8.79 -66.17
N SER A 2 -21.48 -9.92 -66.00
CA SER A 2 -21.29 -10.59 -64.72
C SER A 2 -20.26 -9.80 -63.90
N LEU A 3 -20.72 -9.10 -62.87
CA LEU A 3 -19.85 -8.58 -61.81
C LEU A 3 -19.24 -9.80 -61.10
N THR A 4 -17.96 -10.05 -61.38
CA THR A 4 -17.17 -11.06 -60.68
C THR A 4 -16.87 -10.55 -59.27
N TRP A 5 -16.79 -11.47 -58.31
CA TRP A 5 -16.48 -11.19 -56.90
C TRP A 5 -15.10 -10.55 -56.66
N ASP A 6 -14.32 -10.33 -57.73
CA ASP A 6 -12.98 -9.73 -57.70
C ASP A 6 -12.97 -8.20 -57.60
N ASP A 7 -14.09 -7.53 -57.85
CA ASP A 7 -14.21 -6.06 -57.71
C ASP A 7 -14.42 -5.60 -56.24
N MET A 8 -14.36 -6.54 -55.30
CA MET A 8 -14.63 -6.34 -53.87
C MET A 8 -13.35 -6.42 -53.01
N ASN A 9 -12.20 -5.94 -53.50
CA ASN A 9 -11.03 -5.70 -52.64
C ASN A 9 -11.11 -4.30 -52.01
N TRP A 10 -11.92 -4.27 -50.95
CA TRP A 10 -12.11 -3.18 -50.01
C TRP A 10 -10.80 -2.83 -49.30
N ILE A 11 -10.39 -1.57 -49.41
CA ILE A 11 -9.38 -0.87 -48.59
C ILE A 11 -7.99 -1.55 -48.57
N PRO A 12 -6.95 -0.97 -49.19
CA PRO A 12 -5.60 -1.54 -49.16
C PRO A 12 -5.13 -1.76 -47.72
N TRP A 13 -4.60 -2.93 -47.39
CA TRP A 13 -4.04 -3.24 -46.07
C TRP A 13 -3.04 -2.17 -45.59
N ASP A 14 -2.31 -1.56 -46.53
CA ASP A 14 -1.39 -0.44 -46.27
C ASP A 14 -2.09 0.80 -45.71
N THR A 15 -3.31 1.10 -46.17
CA THR A 15 -4.10 2.23 -45.66
C THR A 15 -4.67 1.94 -44.28
N ILE A 16 -5.08 0.70 -44.00
CA ILE A 16 -5.54 0.28 -42.67
C ILE A 16 -4.38 0.31 -41.68
N ALA A 17 -3.21 -0.22 -42.07
CA ALA A 17 -2.00 -0.20 -41.26
C ALA A 17 -1.53 1.24 -40.97
N ALA A 18 -1.56 2.13 -41.98
CA ALA A 18 -1.23 3.54 -41.80
C ALA A 18 -2.20 4.25 -40.84
N LEU A 19 -3.51 4.00 -40.97
CA LEU A 19 -4.53 4.62 -40.13
C LEU A 19 -4.48 4.11 -38.68
N LEU A 20 -4.22 2.81 -38.49
CA LEU A 20 -3.91 2.22 -37.18
C LEU A 20 -2.64 2.82 -36.57
N GLY A 21 -1.57 2.93 -37.35
CA GLY A 21 -0.31 3.55 -36.91
C GLY A 21 -0.49 5.00 -36.48
N LEU A 22 -1.24 5.78 -37.25
CA LEU A 22 -1.55 7.17 -36.93
C LEU A 22 -2.42 7.28 -35.67
N SER A 23 -3.44 6.42 -35.53
CA SER A 23 -4.26 6.35 -34.33
C SER A 23 -3.44 6.01 -33.08
N ILE A 24 -2.55 5.02 -33.16
CA ILE A 24 -1.64 4.66 -32.06
C ILE A 24 -0.69 5.82 -31.74
N GLY A 25 -0.14 6.47 -32.77
CA GLY A 25 0.73 7.63 -32.61
C GLY A 25 0.04 8.80 -31.90
N VAL A 26 -1.17 9.16 -32.32
CA VAL A 26 -1.99 10.19 -31.67
C VAL A 26 -2.31 9.81 -30.22
N TRP A 27 -2.67 8.55 -29.97
CA TRP A 27 -2.96 8.07 -28.62
C TRP A 27 -1.74 8.14 -27.70
N LEU A 28 -0.56 7.74 -28.19
CA LEU A 28 0.71 7.86 -27.45
C LEU A 28 1.09 9.32 -27.20
N ALA A 29 0.90 10.20 -28.18
CA ALA A 29 1.14 11.64 -28.04
C ALA A 29 0.23 12.25 -26.98
N LEU A 30 -1.07 11.92 -27.00
CA LEU A 30 -2.02 12.35 -25.97
C LEU A 30 -1.60 11.85 -24.59
N LEU A 31 -1.22 10.57 -24.46
CA LEU A 31 -0.71 10.02 -23.20
C LEU A 31 0.52 10.79 -22.70
N LEU A 32 1.49 11.07 -23.58
CA LEU A 32 2.68 11.84 -23.24
C LEU A 32 2.30 13.25 -22.77
N VAL A 33 1.37 13.92 -23.44
CA VAL A 33 0.87 15.24 -23.02
C VAL A 33 0.20 15.16 -21.64
N PHE A 34 -0.67 14.18 -21.40
CA PHE A 34 -1.32 13.96 -20.10
C PHE A 34 -0.35 13.55 -18.99
N ILE A 35 0.84 13.06 -19.32
CA ILE A 35 1.91 12.77 -18.34
C ILE A 35 2.76 14.02 -18.10
N ILE A 36 3.25 14.64 -19.18
CA ILE A 36 4.22 15.75 -19.13
C ILE A 36 3.57 17.02 -18.60
N VAL A 37 2.41 17.42 -19.11
CA VAL A 37 1.76 18.70 -18.74
C VAL A 37 1.43 18.75 -17.25
N PRO A 38 0.78 17.75 -16.64
CA PRO A 38 0.57 17.79 -15.20
C PRO A 38 1.91 17.67 -14.44
N ALA A 39 2.95 17.03 -15.02
CA ALA A 39 4.25 16.92 -14.36
C ALA A 39 5.00 18.25 -14.32
N THR A 40 4.90 19.09 -15.36
CA THR A 40 5.50 20.43 -15.38
C THR A 40 4.82 21.34 -14.37
N PHE A 41 3.49 21.40 -14.38
CA PHE A 41 2.71 22.26 -13.48
C PHE A 41 2.57 21.73 -12.05
N GLY A 42 2.97 20.49 -11.78
CA GLY A 42 2.84 19.87 -10.45
C GLY A 42 1.39 19.58 -10.05
N VAL A 43 0.47 19.61 -11.02
CA VAL A 43 -0.95 19.33 -10.81
C VAL A 43 -1.18 17.83 -10.83
N SER A 44 -2.05 17.34 -9.96
CA SER A 44 -2.56 15.97 -10.01
C SER A 44 -3.99 16.00 -10.53
N LEU A 45 -4.27 15.26 -11.60
CA LEU A 45 -5.60 15.17 -12.23
C LEU A 45 -6.69 14.53 -11.34
N GLY A 46 -6.37 14.19 -10.08
CA GLY A 46 -7.33 13.64 -9.12
C GLY A 46 -7.77 12.20 -9.38
N VAL A 47 -7.53 11.64 -10.57
CA VAL A 47 -7.91 10.27 -10.98
C VAL A 47 -7.53 9.22 -9.94
N ARG A 48 -6.32 9.29 -9.39
CA ARG A 48 -5.85 8.37 -8.35
C ARG A 48 -6.63 8.50 -7.03
N ARG A 49 -6.99 9.72 -6.61
CA ARG A 49 -7.82 9.94 -5.42
C ARG A 49 -9.22 9.40 -5.64
N LEU A 50 -9.78 9.60 -6.84
CA LEU A 50 -11.08 9.04 -7.22
C LEU A 50 -11.03 7.51 -7.18
N TYR A 51 -10.04 6.90 -7.83
CA TYR A 51 -9.83 5.45 -7.80
C TYR A 51 -9.75 4.89 -6.37
N MET A 52 -8.96 5.51 -5.49
CA MET A 52 -8.86 5.08 -4.09
C MET A 52 -10.17 5.25 -3.34
N LYS A 53 -10.90 6.35 -3.52
CA LYS A 53 -12.22 6.56 -2.91
C LYS A 53 -13.23 5.51 -3.36
N THR A 54 -13.29 5.23 -4.66
CA THR A 54 -14.16 4.18 -5.21
C THR A 54 -13.78 2.81 -4.65
N LEU A 55 -12.47 2.52 -4.56
CA LEU A 55 -11.99 1.24 -4.02
C LEU A 55 -12.35 1.06 -2.54
N LEU A 56 -12.19 2.12 -1.73
CA LEU A 56 -12.58 2.10 -0.31
C LEU A 56 -14.09 1.88 -0.15
N LEU A 57 -14.91 2.55 -0.94
CA LEU A 57 -16.37 2.36 -0.92
C LEU A 57 -16.77 0.92 -1.30
N VAL A 58 -16.08 0.31 -2.26
CA VAL A 58 -16.28 -1.10 -2.63
C VAL A 58 -15.86 -2.04 -1.50
N PHE A 59 -14.76 -1.76 -0.81
CA PHE A 59 -14.30 -2.57 0.31
C PHE A 59 -15.21 -2.44 1.52
N GLU A 60 -15.65 -1.24 1.88
CA GLU A 60 -16.62 -1.02 2.96
C GLU A 60 -17.93 -1.78 2.68
N TRP A 61 -18.45 -1.68 1.45
CA TRP A 61 -19.62 -2.45 1.04
C TRP A 61 -19.41 -3.96 1.18
N ALA A 62 -18.24 -4.45 0.77
CA ALA A 62 -17.92 -5.88 0.86
C ALA A 62 -17.80 -6.34 2.32
N THR A 63 -17.18 -5.54 3.20
CA THR A 63 -17.05 -5.81 4.64
C THR A 63 -18.43 -5.89 5.30
N LEU A 64 -19.30 -4.90 5.09
CA LEU A 64 -20.67 -4.91 5.61
C LEU A 64 -21.48 -6.14 5.17
N ARG A 65 -21.22 -6.64 3.95
CA ARG A 65 -21.86 -7.85 3.43
C ARG A 65 -21.31 -9.12 4.07
N ILE A 66 -20.00 -9.20 4.30
CA ILE A 66 -19.37 -10.32 5.01
C ILE A 66 -19.91 -10.39 6.44
N GLU A 67 -19.95 -9.27 7.15
CA GLU A 67 -20.50 -9.19 8.51
C GLU A 67 -21.96 -9.65 8.56
N ARG A 68 -22.79 -9.23 7.61
CA ARG A 68 -24.19 -9.67 7.53
C ARG A 68 -24.29 -11.18 7.32
N GLY A 69 -23.49 -11.73 6.42
CA GLY A 69 -23.42 -13.18 6.20
C GLY A 69 -22.99 -13.94 7.45
N ILE A 70 -22.01 -13.43 8.19
CA ILE A 70 -21.57 -14.00 9.47
C ILE A 70 -22.67 -13.93 10.52
N LYS A 71 -23.38 -12.79 10.64
CA LYS A 71 -24.50 -12.61 11.58
C LYS A 71 -25.64 -13.58 11.25
N GLU A 72 -26.01 -13.73 9.98
CA GLU A 72 -27.01 -14.70 9.54
C GLU A 72 -26.59 -16.16 9.84
N GLN A 73 -25.33 -16.51 9.61
CA GLN A 73 -24.80 -17.85 9.89
C GLN A 73 -24.72 -18.13 11.40
N LYS A 74 -24.26 -17.16 12.20
CA LYS A 74 -24.29 -17.24 13.67
C LYS A 74 -25.73 -17.38 14.17
N HIS A 75 -26.67 -16.58 13.65
CA HIS A 75 -28.08 -16.68 14.04
C HIS A 75 -28.69 -18.03 13.64
N ARG A 76 -28.36 -18.57 12.45
CA ARG A 76 -28.76 -19.94 12.07
C ARG A 76 -28.18 -20.96 13.04
N ARG A 77 -26.89 -20.87 13.37
CA ARG A 77 -26.20 -21.77 14.30
C ARG A 77 -26.74 -21.68 15.73
N TYR A 78 -27.10 -20.48 16.18
CA TYR A 78 -27.75 -20.27 17.48
C TYR A 78 -29.17 -20.86 17.49
N ARG A 79 -29.91 -20.70 16.38
CA ARG A 79 -31.25 -21.27 16.22
C ARG A 79 -31.23 -22.80 16.14
N THR A 80 -30.24 -23.41 15.47
CA THR A 80 -30.05 -24.87 15.49
C THR A 80 -29.48 -25.39 16.82
N ASN A 81 -28.67 -24.61 17.54
CA ASN A 81 -28.18 -24.97 18.89
C ASN A 81 -29.22 -24.73 20.00
N LEU A 82 -30.31 -24.01 19.74
CA LEU A 82 -31.43 -23.87 20.67
C LEU A 82 -32.16 -25.21 20.90
N ASP A 83 -32.03 -26.16 19.96
CA ASP A 83 -32.52 -27.54 20.09
C ASP A 83 -31.52 -28.49 20.78
N GLY A 84 -30.53 -27.94 21.50
CA GLY A 84 -29.82 -28.66 22.56
C GLY A 84 -28.37 -28.96 22.25
N ILE A 85 -27.48 -28.16 22.83
CA ILE A 85 -26.10 -28.60 23.12
C ILE A 85 -25.66 -28.26 24.56
N ILE A 86 -26.27 -27.28 25.24
CA ILE A 86 -26.07 -27.10 26.68
C ILE A 86 -27.39 -26.69 27.33
N LYS A 87 -28.08 -27.64 27.95
CA LYS A 87 -29.06 -27.32 29.00
C LYS A 87 -28.26 -26.65 30.12
N LYS A 88 -28.39 -25.33 30.29
CA LYS A 88 -27.94 -24.69 31.53
C LYS A 88 -28.90 -25.15 32.62
N GLU A 89 -28.59 -26.29 33.24
CA GLU A 89 -29.24 -26.65 34.49
C GLU A 89 -28.83 -25.59 35.52
N SER A 90 -29.80 -24.82 35.99
CA SER A 90 -29.67 -23.96 37.15
C SER A 90 -29.55 -24.82 38.40
N CYS A 91 -28.43 -25.52 38.55
CA CYS A 91 -28.12 -26.27 39.77
C CYS A 91 -27.29 -25.37 40.69
N ASN A 92 -27.71 -25.27 41.95
CA ASN A 92 -26.98 -24.58 43.01
C ASN A 92 -25.64 -25.28 43.25
N LEU A 93 -24.62 -24.50 43.63
CA LEU A 93 -23.24 -24.95 43.86
C LEU A 93 -23.14 -26.17 44.79
N GLU A 94 -23.99 -26.21 45.82
CA GLU A 94 -24.07 -27.30 46.80
C GLU A 94 -24.61 -28.59 46.17
N ASP A 95 -25.61 -28.50 45.29
CA ASP A 95 -26.27 -29.68 44.72
C ASP A 95 -25.34 -30.48 43.80
N GLU A 96 -24.45 -29.82 43.06
CA GLU A 96 -23.56 -30.50 42.10
C GLU A 96 -22.36 -31.17 42.79
N ILE A 97 -21.78 -30.52 43.82
CA ILE A 97 -20.71 -31.07 44.65
C ILE A 97 -21.24 -32.31 45.42
N VAL A 98 -22.45 -32.22 45.98
CA VAL A 98 -23.10 -33.34 46.67
C VAL A 98 -23.44 -34.49 45.70
N LYS A 99 -23.82 -34.18 44.46
CA LYS A 99 -24.17 -35.21 43.45
C LYS A 99 -22.95 -35.95 42.92
N ASN A 100 -21.83 -35.26 42.70
CA ASN A 100 -20.56 -35.89 42.29
C ASN A 100 -19.94 -36.74 43.41
N ARG A 101 -20.22 -36.44 44.68
CA ARG A 101 -19.71 -37.17 45.86
C ARG A 101 -20.53 -38.39 46.28
N ARG A 102 -21.65 -38.72 45.62
CA ARG A 102 -22.42 -39.94 45.92
C ARG A 102 -21.95 -41.12 45.05
N PRO A 103 -21.06 -42.01 45.53
CA PRO A 103 -21.04 -43.37 45.01
C PRO A 103 -22.32 -44.06 45.49
N GLY A 104 -22.87 -44.94 44.64
CA GLY A 104 -24.06 -45.71 44.98
C GLY A 104 -23.88 -46.47 46.30
N ASN A 105 -24.93 -46.38 47.12
CA ASN A 105 -25.23 -47.13 48.34
C ASN A 105 -24.68 -46.62 49.69
N GLY A 106 -25.62 -46.07 50.47
CA GLY A 106 -25.79 -46.15 51.93
C GLY A 106 -24.58 -46.11 52.85
N GLU A 107 -24.38 -44.98 53.53
CA GLU A 107 -24.63 -44.84 54.98
C GLU A 107 -24.27 -43.42 55.43
N SER A 108 -25.11 -42.87 56.31
CA SER A 108 -24.91 -41.58 56.97
C SER A 108 -23.74 -41.67 57.95
N ASN A 109 -22.68 -40.88 57.72
CA ASN A 109 -21.81 -40.48 58.82
C ASN A 109 -21.29 -39.05 58.65
N ASN A 110 -21.29 -38.36 59.78
CA ASN A 110 -21.04 -36.94 59.97
C ASN A 110 -19.52 -36.64 59.89
N SER A 111 -18.91 -36.90 58.73
CA SER A 111 -17.54 -36.50 58.43
C SER A 111 -17.55 -35.11 57.81
N ARG A 112 -16.83 -34.18 58.45
CA ARG A 112 -16.55 -32.83 57.92
C ARG A 112 -16.27 -32.90 56.43
N GLU A 113 -16.90 -32.00 55.68
CA GLU A 113 -16.74 -31.83 54.24
C GLU A 113 -15.28 -31.50 53.92
N GLU A 114 -14.45 -32.53 53.78
CA GLU A 114 -13.06 -32.34 53.39
C GLU A 114 -13.00 -32.00 51.90
N PHE A 115 -12.16 -31.02 51.58
CA PHE A 115 -11.96 -30.52 50.22
C PHE A 115 -11.13 -31.54 49.44
N GLU A 116 -11.69 -32.10 48.36
CA GLU A 116 -10.96 -33.03 47.50
C GLU A 116 -10.25 -32.26 46.39
N LEU A 117 -9.11 -32.78 45.92
CA LEU A 117 -8.34 -32.14 44.85
C LEU A 117 -9.14 -31.98 43.54
N ALA A 118 -10.14 -32.84 43.31
CA ALA A 118 -11.04 -32.75 42.16
C ALA A 118 -11.93 -31.49 42.19
N ASP A 119 -12.24 -30.96 43.38
CA ASP A 119 -13.05 -29.74 43.53
C ASP A 119 -12.31 -28.51 42.98
N VAL A 120 -10.97 -28.51 43.01
CA VAL A 120 -10.14 -27.43 42.43
C VAL A 120 -10.44 -27.25 40.94
N ILE A 121 -10.62 -28.35 40.20
CA ILE A 121 -10.90 -28.28 38.76
C ILE A 121 -12.25 -27.64 38.48
N HIS A 122 -13.24 -27.88 39.35
CA HIS A 122 -14.56 -27.24 39.26
C HIS A 122 -14.45 -25.73 39.52
N PHE A 123 -13.77 -25.32 40.59
CA PHE A 123 -13.56 -23.90 40.89
C PHE A 123 -12.74 -23.19 39.80
N CYS A 124 -11.71 -23.83 39.23
CA CYS A 124 -10.97 -23.30 38.09
C CYS A 124 -11.86 -23.12 36.87
N ARG A 125 -12.70 -24.12 36.55
CA ARG A 125 -13.67 -24.02 35.44
C ARG A 125 -14.66 -22.88 35.66
N ARG A 126 -15.24 -22.76 36.85
CA ARG A 126 -16.20 -21.68 37.19
C ARG A 126 -15.54 -20.29 37.17
N GLY A 127 -14.30 -20.18 37.64
CA GLY A 127 -13.53 -18.94 37.56
C GLY A 127 -13.21 -18.53 36.13
N VAL A 128 -12.91 -19.48 35.24
CA VAL A 128 -12.73 -19.20 33.82
C VAL A 128 -14.07 -18.83 33.16
N GLU A 129 -15.16 -19.53 33.46
CA GLU A 129 -16.50 -19.21 32.96
C GLU A 129 -16.93 -17.79 33.40
N SER A 130 -16.66 -17.36 34.64
CA SER A 130 -17.00 -16.00 35.11
C SER A 130 -16.13 -14.91 34.50
N ILE A 131 -14.85 -15.19 34.20
CA ILE A 131 -13.97 -14.26 33.46
C ILE A 131 -14.46 -14.12 32.00
N VAL A 132 -14.92 -15.22 31.40
CA VAL A 132 -15.47 -15.21 30.03
C VAL A 132 -16.82 -14.48 29.97
N ASP A 133 -17.67 -14.65 30.99
CA ASP A 133 -18.98 -13.99 31.10
C ASP A 133 -18.91 -12.57 31.69
N ASP A 134 -17.70 -12.01 31.89
CA ASP A 134 -17.52 -10.69 32.47
C ASP A 134 -18.15 -9.58 31.61
N GLU A 135 -18.93 -8.73 32.27
CA GLU A 135 -19.62 -7.60 31.64
C GLU A 135 -18.65 -6.57 31.08
N VAL A 136 -17.41 -6.50 31.56
CA VAL A 136 -16.41 -5.55 31.07
C VAL A 136 -15.84 -6.00 29.72
N THR A 137 -15.47 -7.28 29.59
CA THR A 137 -14.88 -7.83 28.36
C THR A 137 -15.87 -7.82 27.19
N THR A 138 -17.16 -8.05 27.45
CA THR A 138 -18.22 -8.01 26.42
C THR A 138 -18.49 -6.60 25.87
N ARG A 139 -18.02 -5.53 26.54
CA ARG A 139 -18.19 -4.14 26.11
C ARG A 139 -17.04 -3.67 25.21
N PHE A 140 -15.93 -4.39 25.17
CA PHE A 140 -14.81 -4.08 24.29
C PHE A 140 -14.99 -4.79 22.94
N SER A 141 -15.46 -4.04 21.95
CA SER A 141 -15.25 -4.40 20.55
C SER A 141 -13.84 -4.01 20.15
N ALA A 142 -13.07 -4.94 19.58
CA ALA A 142 -11.82 -4.56 18.92
C ALA A 142 -12.17 -3.60 17.78
N GLU A 143 -11.50 -2.45 17.71
CA GLU A 143 -11.64 -1.51 16.60
C GLU A 143 -11.15 -2.21 15.32
N GLU A 144 -12.06 -2.51 14.40
CA GLU A 144 -11.70 -3.04 13.10
C GLU A 144 -11.17 -1.87 12.25
N LEU A 145 -9.84 -1.68 12.26
CA LEU A 145 -9.17 -0.72 11.38
C LEU A 145 -9.62 -0.95 9.93
N GLU A 146 -9.93 0.13 9.20
CA GLU A 146 -10.27 0.09 7.78
C GLU A 146 -9.26 -0.81 7.04
N SER A 147 -9.72 -1.98 6.60
CA SER A 147 -8.85 -2.95 5.95
C SER A 147 -8.69 -2.59 4.47
N TRP A 148 -7.45 -2.34 4.03
CA TRP A 148 -7.12 -1.98 2.65
C TRP A 148 -7.13 -3.18 1.69
N ASN A 149 -7.55 -4.32 2.21
CA ASN A 149 -7.76 -5.57 1.53
C ASN A 149 -8.92 -6.28 2.24
N LEU A 150 -9.64 -7.15 1.53
CA LEU A 150 -10.71 -7.98 2.11
C LEU A 150 -10.18 -9.02 3.12
N LEU A 151 -8.92 -8.90 3.54
CA LEU A 151 -8.26 -9.78 4.49
C LEU A 151 -8.38 -9.14 5.88
N THR A 152 -9.54 -9.30 6.51
CA THR A 152 -9.66 -9.03 7.94
C THR A 152 -8.67 -9.93 8.67
N ARG A 153 -7.73 -9.36 9.44
CA ARG A 153 -6.61 -10.03 10.13
C ARG A 153 -7.02 -11.22 11.02
N SER A 154 -8.30 -11.35 11.35
CA SER A 154 -8.86 -12.36 12.25
C SER A 154 -9.67 -13.49 11.57
N ASN A 155 -9.81 -13.51 10.24
CA ASN A 155 -10.69 -14.48 9.57
C ASN A 155 -9.90 -15.51 8.74
N ASN A 156 -9.62 -16.69 9.32
CA ASN A 156 -8.87 -17.77 8.67
C ASN A 156 -9.70 -18.60 7.65
N ASN A 157 -11.02 -18.39 7.53
CA ASN A 157 -11.91 -19.16 6.65
C ASN A 157 -12.37 -18.38 5.42
N PHE A 158 -11.43 -17.78 4.70
CA PHE A 158 -11.72 -17.04 3.46
C PHE A 158 -11.83 -17.92 2.20
N GLN A 159 -11.85 -19.24 2.33
CA GLN A 159 -11.76 -20.09 1.13
C GLN A 159 -12.94 -19.81 0.18
N TYR A 160 -14.18 -19.64 0.67
CA TYR A 160 -15.35 -19.28 -0.16
C TYR A 160 -16.50 -18.67 0.68
N ILE A 161 -16.54 -17.35 0.87
CA ILE A 161 -17.68 -16.70 1.59
C ILE A 161 -18.89 -16.48 0.67
N SER A 162 -18.68 -16.03 -0.58
CA SER A 162 -19.75 -15.93 -1.58
C SER A 162 -19.20 -15.84 -3.01
N LEU A 163 -19.89 -16.48 -3.96
CA LEU A 163 -19.53 -16.48 -5.38
C LEU A 163 -19.42 -15.07 -5.96
N ARG A 164 -20.30 -14.15 -5.54
CA ARG A 164 -20.29 -12.73 -5.98
C ARG A 164 -19.03 -11.99 -5.52
N LEU A 165 -18.55 -12.25 -4.30
CA LEU A 165 -17.33 -11.63 -3.79
C LEU A 165 -16.08 -12.20 -4.48
N THR A 166 -16.08 -13.50 -4.80
CA THR A 166 -15.02 -14.12 -5.61
C THR A 166 -14.98 -13.55 -7.03
N ILE A 167 -16.14 -13.32 -7.67
CA ILE A 167 -16.20 -12.62 -8.96
C ILE A 167 -15.63 -11.21 -8.84
N LEU A 168 -16.03 -10.44 -7.83
CA LEU A 168 -15.53 -9.07 -7.62
C LEU A 168 -14.01 -9.06 -7.40
N TRP A 169 -13.49 -10.01 -6.62
CA TRP A 169 -12.05 -10.20 -6.42
C TRP A 169 -11.35 -10.54 -7.75
N GLY A 170 -11.89 -11.50 -8.52
CA GLY A 170 -11.34 -11.91 -9.81
C GLY A 170 -11.31 -10.76 -10.83
N LEU A 171 -12.39 -9.97 -10.91
CA LEU A 171 -12.44 -8.75 -11.71
C LEU A 171 -11.40 -7.72 -11.23
N GLY A 172 -11.22 -7.57 -9.93
CA GLY A 172 -10.20 -6.70 -9.34
C GLY A 172 -8.78 -7.13 -9.69
N VAL A 173 -8.49 -8.44 -9.66
CA VAL A 173 -7.21 -9.02 -10.11
C VAL A 173 -7.01 -8.76 -11.60
N ALA A 174 -7.99 -9.09 -12.44
CA ALA A 174 -7.93 -8.87 -13.88
C ALA A 174 -7.68 -7.39 -14.21
N PHE A 175 -8.38 -6.46 -13.54
CA PHE A 175 -8.17 -5.03 -13.74
C PHE A 175 -6.78 -4.56 -13.28
N ARG A 176 -6.31 -5.03 -12.12
CA ARG A 176 -5.00 -4.67 -11.58
C ARG A 176 -3.85 -5.14 -12.46
N TYR A 177 -3.85 -6.39 -12.89
CA TYR A 177 -2.75 -6.97 -13.65
C TYR A 177 -2.90 -6.76 -15.17
N GLY A 178 -4.13 -6.65 -15.68
CA GLY A 178 -4.39 -6.41 -17.11
C GLY A 178 -4.26 -4.95 -17.54
N PHE A 179 -4.62 -3.99 -16.66
CA PHE A 179 -4.63 -2.57 -17.03
C PHE A 179 -3.72 -1.71 -16.14
N LEU A 180 -3.84 -1.80 -14.81
CA LEU A 180 -3.08 -0.91 -13.93
C LEU A 180 -1.58 -1.21 -13.91
N LEU A 181 -1.18 -2.49 -13.88
CA LEU A 181 0.23 -2.87 -13.84
C LEU A 181 0.97 -2.49 -15.13
N PRO A 182 0.45 -2.79 -16.35
CA PRO A 182 1.08 -2.33 -17.58
C PRO A 182 1.20 -0.81 -17.65
N LEU A 183 0.15 -0.08 -17.25
CA LEU A 183 0.18 1.38 -17.16
C LEU A 183 1.26 1.88 -16.18
N ARG A 184 1.41 1.27 -15.01
CA ARG A 184 2.46 1.65 -14.05
C ARG A 184 3.84 1.38 -14.59
N LEU A 185 4.02 0.26 -15.29
CA LEU A 185 5.29 -0.14 -15.88
C LEU A 185 5.69 0.83 -17.00
N THR A 186 4.77 1.19 -17.90
CA THR A 186 5.05 2.18 -18.96
C THR A 186 5.38 3.55 -18.38
N LEU A 187 4.66 4.01 -17.35
CA LEU A 187 4.99 5.25 -16.64
C LEU A 187 6.36 5.21 -15.97
N ALA A 188 6.76 4.07 -15.39
CA ALA A 188 8.08 3.91 -14.78
C ALA A 188 9.18 3.99 -15.84
N PHE A 189 9.00 3.32 -16.98
CA PHE A 189 9.94 3.40 -18.10
C PHE A 189 10.04 4.83 -18.65
N ILE A 190 8.91 5.51 -18.87
CA ILE A 190 8.91 6.91 -19.33
C ILE A 190 9.61 7.82 -18.31
N GLY A 191 9.33 7.65 -17.02
CA GLY A 191 9.94 8.47 -15.95
C GLY A 191 11.45 8.29 -15.82
N ILE A 192 11.93 7.04 -15.86
CA ILE A 192 13.37 6.74 -15.79
C ILE A 192 14.07 7.19 -17.07
N SER A 193 13.50 6.93 -18.25
CA SER A 193 14.06 7.39 -19.53
C SER A 193 14.13 8.92 -19.59
N TRP A 194 13.06 9.63 -19.17
CA TRP A 194 13.05 11.09 -19.10
C TRP A 194 14.11 11.63 -18.14
N LEU A 195 14.31 10.98 -16.99
CA LEU A 195 15.38 11.31 -16.06
C LEU A 195 16.76 11.16 -16.71
N VAL A 196 17.07 10.01 -17.29
CA VAL A 196 18.41 9.71 -17.84
C VAL A 196 18.72 10.60 -19.03
N ILE A 197 17.78 10.73 -19.96
CA ILE A 197 17.93 11.55 -21.17
C ILE A 197 17.98 13.02 -20.77
N GLY A 198 17.00 13.50 -19.99
CA GLY A 198 16.90 14.90 -19.61
C GLY A 198 18.12 15.38 -18.81
N THR A 199 18.58 14.60 -17.83
CA THR A 199 19.78 14.95 -17.05
C THR A 199 21.03 14.99 -17.92
N THR A 200 21.16 14.05 -18.86
CA THR A 200 22.28 14.01 -19.80
C THR A 200 22.22 15.19 -20.78
N SER A 201 21.05 15.53 -21.32
CA SER A 201 20.86 16.72 -22.17
C SER A 201 21.23 18.00 -21.45
N VAL A 202 20.82 18.16 -20.18
CA VAL A 202 21.19 19.33 -19.35
C VAL A 202 22.69 19.37 -19.04
N SER A 203 23.37 18.23 -19.06
CA SER A 203 24.82 18.16 -18.81
C SER A 203 25.65 18.82 -19.91
N TYR A 204 25.12 18.92 -21.13
CA TYR A 204 25.80 19.59 -22.24
C TYR A 204 25.64 21.12 -22.21
N LEU A 205 24.78 21.66 -21.34
CA LEU A 205 24.59 23.10 -21.21
C LEU A 205 25.76 23.74 -20.42
N PRO A 206 26.16 24.97 -20.76
CA PRO A 206 27.16 25.71 -19.99
C PRO A 206 26.64 26.04 -18.59
N ASP A 207 27.55 26.15 -17.62
CA ASP A 207 27.21 26.53 -16.26
C ASP A 207 26.62 27.94 -16.21
N GLY A 208 25.38 28.04 -15.74
CA GLY A 208 24.62 29.28 -15.75
C GLY A 208 23.26 29.16 -15.09
N ARG A 209 22.46 30.24 -15.15
CA ARG A 209 21.08 30.24 -14.60
C ARG A 209 20.19 29.27 -15.37
N VAL A 210 20.32 29.22 -16.71
CA VAL A 210 19.53 28.36 -17.59
C VAL A 210 19.75 26.88 -17.26
N ARG A 211 21.01 26.44 -17.14
CA ARG A 211 21.32 25.05 -16.74
C ARG A 211 20.72 24.70 -15.38
N ARG A 212 20.79 25.60 -14.39
CA ARG A 212 20.18 25.39 -13.06
C ARG A 212 18.66 25.25 -13.13
N SER A 213 17.98 26.17 -13.81
CA SER A 213 16.53 26.10 -13.97
C SER A 213 16.07 24.88 -14.76
N CYS A 214 16.77 24.52 -15.85
CA CYS A 214 16.49 23.31 -16.61
C CYS A 214 16.75 22.04 -15.80
N SER A 215 17.84 22.01 -15.02
CA SER A 215 18.16 20.91 -14.09
C SER A 215 17.04 20.70 -13.08
N GLU A 216 16.61 21.77 -12.39
CA GLU A 216 15.51 21.72 -11.44
C GLU A 216 14.21 21.24 -12.09
N LEU A 217 13.88 21.76 -13.27
CA LEU A 217 12.67 21.39 -14.00
C LEU A 217 12.68 19.90 -14.40
N VAL A 218 13.77 19.44 -15.02
CA VAL A 218 13.91 18.04 -15.45
C VAL A 218 13.81 17.11 -14.25
N HIS A 219 14.54 17.41 -13.17
CA HIS A 219 14.54 16.59 -11.96
C HIS A 219 13.14 16.52 -11.33
N LEU A 220 12.45 17.66 -11.17
CA LEU A 220 11.08 17.70 -10.64
C LEU A 220 10.10 16.93 -11.53
N MET A 221 10.18 17.10 -12.84
CA MET A 221 9.34 16.36 -13.79
C MET A 221 9.56 14.86 -13.66
N SER A 222 10.81 14.40 -13.67
CA SER A 222 11.15 12.99 -13.52
C SER A 222 10.60 12.42 -12.21
N MET A 223 10.79 13.10 -11.08
CA MET A 223 10.31 12.63 -9.77
C MET A 223 8.78 12.59 -9.70
N ARG A 224 8.09 13.55 -10.34
CA ARG A 224 6.63 13.56 -10.46
C ARG A 224 6.09 12.45 -11.36
N ILE A 225 6.79 12.10 -12.43
CA ILE A 225 6.42 10.98 -13.30
C ILE A 225 6.65 9.65 -12.56
N CYS A 226 7.81 9.49 -11.91
CA CYS A 226 8.13 8.31 -11.10
C CYS A 226 7.14 8.12 -9.93
N SER A 227 6.74 9.19 -9.24
CA SER A 227 5.74 9.09 -8.16
C SER A 227 4.36 8.70 -8.68
N ARG A 228 4.02 9.08 -9.93
CA ARG A 228 2.80 8.62 -10.59
C ARG A 228 2.86 7.15 -10.96
N ALA A 229 4.00 6.65 -11.42
CA ALA A 229 4.23 5.23 -11.68
C ALA A 229 4.02 4.39 -10.40
N LEU A 230 4.49 4.90 -9.25
CA LEU A 230 4.27 4.26 -7.94
C LEU A 230 2.85 4.41 -7.41
N THR A 231 1.97 5.15 -8.09
CA THR A 231 0.62 5.45 -7.58
C THR A 231 0.66 6.15 -6.21
N ALA A 232 1.69 6.97 -5.95
CA ALA A 232 1.84 7.66 -4.68
C ALA A 232 0.84 8.82 -4.55
N ILE A 233 0.18 8.92 -3.39
CA ILE A 233 -0.61 10.08 -2.96
C ILE A 233 0.21 10.76 -1.87
N ILE A 234 0.75 11.94 -2.18
CA ILE A 234 1.64 12.68 -1.27
C ILE A 234 0.86 13.86 -0.72
N THR A 235 0.73 13.91 0.60
CA THR A 235 0.11 15.02 1.31
C THR A 235 1.18 15.71 2.16
N TYR A 236 1.32 17.01 1.97
CA TYR A 236 2.25 17.83 2.74
C TYR A 236 1.48 18.58 3.83
N HIS A 237 1.86 18.34 5.07
CA HIS A 237 1.36 19.05 6.26
C HIS A 237 2.38 20.11 6.69
N ASN A 238 1.92 21.17 7.36
CA ASN A 238 2.76 22.25 7.90
C ASN A 238 3.76 22.82 6.87
N ARG A 239 3.23 23.30 5.74
CA ARG A 239 4.02 23.74 4.58
C ARG A 239 4.90 24.96 4.87
N GLU A 240 4.55 25.73 5.89
CA GLU A 240 5.32 26.83 6.45
C GLU A 240 6.70 26.41 6.95
N ASN A 241 6.87 25.15 7.34
CA ASN A 241 8.14 24.60 7.86
C ASN A 241 9.02 23.97 6.77
N ILE A 242 8.65 24.10 5.49
CA ILE A 242 9.46 23.58 4.38
C ILE A 242 10.81 24.33 4.36
N PRO A 243 11.95 23.62 4.32
CA PRO A 243 13.27 24.24 4.33
C PRO A 243 13.43 25.23 3.18
N LYS A 244 13.93 26.42 3.50
CA LYS A 244 14.30 27.46 2.53
C LYS A 244 15.62 27.10 1.84
N LYS A 245 16.05 27.89 0.85
CA LYS A 245 17.36 27.69 0.20
C LYS A 245 18.47 27.67 1.26
N GLY A 246 19.34 26.66 1.19
CA GLY A 246 20.37 26.40 2.21
C GLY A 246 19.89 25.67 3.47
N GLY A 247 18.59 25.40 3.61
CA GLY A 247 18.04 24.61 4.70
C GLY A 247 18.30 23.12 4.52
N ILE A 248 18.49 22.42 5.65
CA ILE A 248 18.71 20.97 5.68
C ILE A 248 17.40 20.28 6.04
N CYS A 249 17.00 19.30 5.23
CA CYS A 249 15.88 18.42 5.54
C CYS A 249 16.41 17.11 6.12
N VAL A 250 15.88 16.70 7.27
CA VAL A 250 16.18 15.41 7.90
C VAL A 250 14.89 14.61 7.96
N ALA A 251 14.92 13.39 7.41
CA ALA A 251 13.79 12.48 7.38
C ALA A 251 14.23 11.09 7.83
N ASN A 252 13.30 10.35 8.41
CA ASN A 252 13.47 8.92 8.60
C ASN A 252 13.61 8.22 7.24
N HIS A 253 14.44 7.18 7.18
CA HIS A 253 14.70 6.44 5.95
C HIS A 253 14.11 5.03 6.04
N THR A 254 13.25 4.69 5.09
CA THR A 254 12.68 3.36 4.91
C THR A 254 13.16 2.73 3.60
N SER A 255 13.24 3.50 2.52
CA SER A 255 13.62 2.95 1.21
C SER A 255 14.12 4.02 0.23
N PRO A 256 14.75 3.65 -0.89
CA PRO A 256 15.10 4.59 -1.97
C PRO A 256 13.92 5.39 -2.54
N ILE A 257 12.68 4.96 -2.29
CA ILE A 257 11.46 5.67 -2.71
C ILE A 257 11.29 6.97 -1.93
N ASP A 258 11.85 7.10 -0.73
CA ASP A 258 11.76 8.29 0.11
C ASP A 258 12.29 9.52 -0.64
N THR A 259 13.40 9.34 -1.38
CA THR A 259 13.96 10.32 -2.30
C THR A 259 12.92 10.82 -3.29
N ILE A 260 12.20 9.90 -3.95
CA ILE A 260 11.20 10.25 -4.96
C ILE A 260 10.10 11.07 -4.30
N ILE A 261 9.61 10.64 -3.12
CA ILE A 261 8.53 11.32 -2.38
C ILE A 261 8.96 12.75 -1.97
N LEU A 262 10.14 12.90 -1.39
CA LEU A 262 10.67 14.21 -0.98
C LEU A 262 10.89 15.11 -2.19
N ALA A 263 11.48 14.58 -3.27
CA ALA A 263 11.83 15.34 -4.46
C ALA A 263 10.64 15.67 -5.40
N ASN A 264 9.39 15.42 -5.00
CA ASN A 264 8.20 15.78 -5.78
C ASN A 264 7.90 17.29 -5.79
N HIS A 265 8.25 17.99 -4.71
CA HIS A 265 7.91 19.40 -4.52
C HIS A 265 9.10 20.35 -4.75
N ARG A 266 10.30 19.93 -4.35
CA ARG A 266 11.56 20.67 -4.52
C ARG A 266 12.70 19.68 -4.77
N CYS A 267 13.74 20.13 -5.45
CA CYS A 267 14.98 19.36 -5.59
C CYS A 267 15.79 19.45 -4.30
N TYR A 268 16.26 18.31 -3.81
CA TYR A 268 17.13 18.20 -2.66
C TYR A 268 18.44 17.56 -3.07
N ALA A 269 19.57 18.11 -2.65
CA ALA A 269 20.82 17.36 -2.64
C ALA A 269 20.72 16.28 -1.56
N MET A 270 21.24 15.09 -1.86
CA MET A 270 21.10 13.93 -0.98
C MET A 270 22.46 13.32 -0.70
N VAL A 271 22.55 12.67 0.45
CA VAL A 271 23.69 11.84 0.83
C VAL A 271 23.21 10.40 0.92
N GLY A 272 23.88 9.47 0.25
CA GLY A 272 23.46 8.08 0.26
C GLY A 272 24.56 7.09 -0.12
N GLN A 273 24.30 5.80 0.08
CA GLN A 273 25.21 4.75 -0.36
C GLN A 273 25.14 4.59 -1.89
N LYS A 274 26.29 4.36 -2.52
CA LYS A 274 26.37 4.01 -3.94
C LYS A 274 25.82 2.60 -4.16
N HIS A 275 24.92 2.47 -5.14
CA HIS A 275 24.29 1.20 -5.50
C HIS A 275 24.69 0.78 -6.93
N GLY A 276 24.63 -0.53 -7.20
CA GLY A 276 24.80 -1.09 -8.54
C GLY A 276 23.48 -1.15 -9.33
N GLY A 277 23.54 -1.77 -10.52
CA GLY A 277 22.36 -2.04 -11.35
C GLY A 277 21.57 -0.80 -11.78
N LEU A 278 20.24 -0.94 -11.85
CA LEU A 278 19.33 0.13 -12.25
C LEU A 278 19.40 1.36 -11.30
N LEU A 279 19.49 1.13 -9.99
CA LEU A 279 19.63 2.21 -9.01
C LEU A 279 20.93 2.98 -9.23
N GLY A 280 22.04 2.28 -9.53
CA GLY A 280 23.30 2.92 -9.89
C GLY A 280 23.20 3.80 -11.14
N LEU A 281 22.46 3.38 -12.16
CA LEU A 281 22.22 4.17 -13.38
C LEU A 281 21.40 5.44 -13.08
N ILE A 282 20.38 5.32 -12.24
CA ILE A 282 19.57 6.46 -11.77
C ILE A 282 20.45 7.42 -10.95
N GLN A 283 21.25 6.90 -10.02
CA GLN A 283 22.17 7.70 -9.20
C GLN A 283 23.16 8.47 -10.08
N ARG A 284 23.84 7.80 -11.01
CA ARG A 284 24.78 8.43 -11.94
C ARG A 284 24.16 9.53 -12.80
N SER A 285 22.90 9.36 -13.20
CA SER A 285 22.17 10.35 -14.00
C SER A 285 21.82 11.59 -13.18
N ILE A 286 21.32 11.38 -11.96
CA ILE A 286 20.91 12.45 -11.04
C ILE A 286 22.10 13.33 -10.61
N VAL A 287 23.29 12.75 -10.37
CA VAL A 287 24.52 13.50 -10.01
C VAL A 287 24.92 14.53 -11.06
N LYS A 288 24.59 14.32 -12.34
CA LYS A 288 24.96 15.26 -13.41
C LYS A 288 24.27 16.63 -13.29
N THR A 289 23.14 16.67 -12.60
CA THR A 289 22.24 17.83 -12.55
C THR A 289 22.17 18.49 -11.18
N CYS A 290 22.34 17.70 -10.11
CA CYS A 290 22.31 18.17 -8.73
C CYS A 290 23.51 17.56 -7.98
N PRO A 291 24.16 18.31 -7.08
CA PRO A 291 25.35 17.84 -6.37
C PRO A 291 24.99 16.82 -5.27
N HIS A 292 24.57 15.63 -5.64
CA HIS A 292 24.36 14.54 -4.69
C HIS A 292 25.70 13.91 -4.27
N VAL A 293 25.80 13.52 -3.00
CA VAL A 293 27.00 12.87 -2.44
C VAL A 293 26.68 11.38 -2.27
N PHE A 294 27.41 10.53 -2.98
CA PHE A 294 27.30 9.08 -2.82
C PHE A 294 28.62 8.51 -2.29
N PHE A 295 28.54 7.60 -1.32
CA PHE A 295 29.71 7.00 -0.66
C PHE A 295 29.68 5.47 -0.69
N GLU A 296 30.86 4.86 -0.55
CA GLU A 296 31.03 3.40 -0.44
C GLU A 296 31.27 3.02 1.03
N ARG A 297 30.41 2.15 1.60
CA ARG A 297 30.49 1.75 3.01
C ARG A 297 31.78 1.01 3.37
N SER A 298 32.44 0.41 2.39
CA SER A 298 33.66 -0.38 2.55
C SER A 298 34.93 0.46 2.70
N GLU A 299 34.90 1.75 2.38
CA GLU A 299 36.10 2.58 2.35
C GLU A 299 36.17 3.51 3.57
N ALA A 300 37.04 3.18 4.53
CA ALA A 300 37.15 3.92 5.79
C ALA A 300 37.62 5.38 5.62
N ARG A 301 38.33 5.70 4.53
CA ARG A 301 38.77 7.06 4.17
C ARG A 301 37.63 7.94 3.64
N ASP A 302 36.51 7.35 3.25
CA ASP A 302 35.43 8.05 2.56
C ASP A 302 34.62 8.98 3.49
N ARG A 303 34.60 8.72 4.81
CA ARG A 303 33.93 9.59 5.80
C ARG A 303 34.50 11.02 5.81
N PHE A 304 35.81 11.16 5.68
CA PHE A 304 36.47 12.46 5.64
C PHE A 304 36.13 13.21 4.34
N LEU A 305 36.13 12.51 3.21
CA LEU A 305 35.80 13.07 1.89
C LEU A 305 34.34 13.50 1.79
N VAL A 306 33.42 12.72 2.37
CA VAL A 306 31.99 13.07 2.47
C VAL A 306 31.82 14.33 3.30
N THR A 307 32.49 14.43 4.45
CA THR A 307 32.42 15.61 5.33
C THR A 307 32.94 16.86 4.61
N GLN A 308 34.08 16.75 3.93
CA GLN A 308 34.66 17.86 3.16
C GLN A 308 33.73 18.30 2.00
N SER A 309 33.12 17.34 1.30
CA SER A 309 32.18 17.61 0.20
C SER A 309 30.91 18.30 0.70
N LEU A 310 30.39 17.88 1.85
CA LEU A 310 29.23 18.52 2.49
C LEU A 310 29.52 19.95 2.91
N VAL A 311 30.66 20.20 3.55
CA VAL A 311 31.09 21.55 3.94
C VAL A 311 31.20 22.46 2.72
N ARG A 312 31.82 21.96 1.63
CA ARG A 312 31.93 22.71 0.37
C ARG A 312 30.57 23.04 -0.24
N MET A 313 29.64 22.09 -0.21
CA MET A 313 28.29 22.28 -0.71
C MET A 313 27.51 23.31 0.10
N LEU A 314 27.56 23.21 1.44
CA LEU A 314 26.93 24.18 2.34
C LEU A 314 27.49 25.58 2.13
N PHE A 315 28.82 25.71 2.00
CA PHE A 315 29.45 27.00 1.73
C PHE A 315 28.97 27.61 0.41
N THR A 316 28.86 26.80 -0.64
CA THR A 316 28.36 27.24 -1.96
C THR A 316 26.88 27.66 -1.91
N LEU A 317 26.06 26.98 -1.10
CA LEU A 317 24.64 27.28 -0.93
C LEU A 317 24.37 28.50 -0.05
N LEU A 318 25.28 28.84 0.86
CA LEU A 318 25.17 30.01 1.75
C LEU A 318 25.74 31.29 1.13
N THR A 319 26.62 31.17 0.14
CA THR A 319 27.33 32.31 -0.48
C THR A 319 26.80 32.72 -1.86
N GLY A 320 25.87 31.97 -2.45
CA GLY A 320 25.28 32.23 -3.78
C GLY A 320 23.78 32.44 -3.76
#